data_AF-A0A3N2PNP8-F1
#
_entry.id   AF-A0A3N2PNP8-F1
#
_cell.length_a   1.000
_cell.length_b   1.000
_cell.length_c   1.000
_cell.angle_alpha   90.00
_cell.angle_beta   90.00
_cell.angle_gamma   90.00
#
_symmetry.space_group_name_H-M   'P 1'
#
loop_
_entity.id
_entity.type
_entity.pdbx_description
1 polymer ?
#
loop_
_entity_poly.entity_id
_entity_poly.type
_entity_poly.pdbx_seq_one_letter_code
_entity_poly.pdbx_strand_id
1 'polypeptide(L)'
;MHRKLLLLLVPTVCILLVATSLYLGHDHLTRLPKLHIPNRTSAIHTCNHCERLVSLPYPPYRNDNKTDMVVVDQGTVLPAKRIQPYISAILDPSSTELPRLECPALNASRYDVLKDMGDASASESGHIDYYFALDLRNCLPLLPRLLGSIVEAIRFLGPERCALSIVEGNSPDGTADVLQALSPFLEQLGFSYFYESSDINPAKGDRIRKLAQLRNLALHPLFNDETKNRTSAATTVLFINDVAACAEDLLELALARRALGADMTCAMDWTYVGPDPTFYDVWLARGMNGDSFFAIPPDGYWNAAWNLFWDAPETKARYDARLPFQVFSCWNGAVAFGAAPLMAEDGLRFRGGPQMFCKDLWARGYGKIAVVPAVNLEYSDGKAEKIKRLKGYTSDAVRGQAEDRVLIDWIPEPPGKIKCMPNWGNQFWRPWNESLQVS
;
A
#
# COMPACT_ATOMS: atom_id res chain seq x y z
N MET A 1 -54.33 43.37 -9.92
CA MET A 1 -52.96 43.13 -9.38
C MET A 1 -52.86 41.94 -8.40
N HIS A 2 -53.95 41.42 -7.81
CA HIS A 2 -53.85 40.34 -6.79
C HIS A 2 -53.62 38.91 -7.30
N ARG A 3 -53.89 38.58 -8.57
CA ARG A 3 -53.69 37.21 -9.10
C ARG A 3 -52.22 36.82 -9.34
N LYS A 4 -51.35 37.79 -9.64
CA LYS A 4 -49.91 37.54 -9.87
C LYS A 4 -49.12 37.40 -8.56
N LEU A 5 -49.61 37.98 -7.46
CA LEU A 5 -48.97 37.86 -6.15
C LEU A 5 -49.21 36.47 -5.52
N LEU A 6 -50.40 35.87 -5.75
CA LEU A 6 -50.71 34.52 -5.28
C LEU A 6 -49.87 33.42 -5.97
N LEU A 7 -49.54 33.60 -7.25
CA LEU A 7 -48.76 32.65 -8.06
C LEU A 7 -47.29 32.54 -7.63
N LEU A 8 -46.76 33.55 -6.93
CA LEU A 8 -45.40 33.53 -6.38
C LEU A 8 -45.36 33.16 -4.90
N LEU A 9 -46.46 33.32 -4.16
CA LEU A 9 -46.54 32.95 -2.75
C LEU A 9 -46.56 31.44 -2.52
N VAL A 10 -47.29 30.69 -3.37
CA VAL A 10 -47.45 29.23 -3.19
C VAL A 10 -46.14 28.45 -3.35
N PRO A 11 -45.30 28.67 -4.38
CA PRO A 11 -44.03 27.95 -4.51
C PRO A 11 -43.06 28.28 -3.36
N THR A 12 -43.05 29.54 -2.93
CA THR A 12 -42.14 30.03 -1.88
C THR A 12 -42.51 29.45 -0.51
N VAL A 13 -43.81 29.34 -0.21
CA VAL A 13 -44.29 28.68 1.02
C VAL A 13 -44.02 27.17 0.99
N CYS A 14 -44.16 26.51 -0.16
CA CYS A 14 -43.82 25.09 -0.30
C CYS A 14 -42.32 24.83 -0.11
N ILE A 15 -41.44 25.68 -0.66
CA ILE A 15 -39.99 25.57 -0.49
C ILE A 15 -39.59 25.81 0.97
N LEU A 16 -40.21 26.80 1.63
CA LEU A 16 -40.01 27.04 3.06
C LEU A 16 -40.49 25.86 3.91
N LEU A 17 -41.63 25.25 3.62
CA LEU A 17 -42.12 24.08 4.36
C LEU A 17 -41.23 22.85 4.19
N VAL A 18 -40.70 22.60 2.99
CA VAL A 18 -39.75 21.50 2.75
C VAL A 18 -38.41 21.76 3.43
N ALA A 19 -37.87 22.97 3.33
CA ALA A 19 -36.63 23.34 4.01
C ALA A 19 -36.76 23.28 5.54
N THR A 20 -37.89 23.72 6.10
CA THR A 20 -38.15 23.66 7.54
C THR A 20 -38.39 22.22 8.02
N SER A 21 -39.00 21.36 7.18
CA SER A 21 -39.17 19.93 7.51
C SER A 21 -37.84 19.16 7.45
N LEU A 22 -36.94 19.52 6.54
CA LEU A 22 -35.58 18.96 6.48
C LEU A 22 -34.69 19.48 7.62
N TYR A 23 -34.86 20.74 8.03
CA TYR A 23 -34.11 21.35 9.12
C TYR A 23 -34.57 20.85 10.50
N LEU A 24 -35.88 20.74 10.74
CA LEU A 24 -36.44 20.21 12.00
C LEU A 24 -36.42 18.67 12.06
N GLY A 25 -36.32 17.98 10.92
CA GLY A 25 -36.19 16.52 10.83
C GLY A 25 -34.77 16.00 11.09
N HIS A 26 -33.77 16.88 11.17
CA HIS A 26 -32.38 16.47 11.40
C HIS A 26 -32.13 15.99 12.84
N ASP A 27 -32.90 16.46 13.82
CA ASP A 27 -32.68 16.16 15.25
C ASP A 27 -33.46 14.95 15.79
N HIS A 28 -34.16 14.18 14.95
CA HIS A 28 -34.96 13.02 15.40
C HIS A 28 -34.59 11.66 14.80
N LEU A 29 -33.44 11.51 14.13
CA LEU A 29 -32.96 10.21 13.61
C LEU A 29 -31.76 9.60 14.37
N THR A 30 -31.60 9.91 15.65
CA THR A 30 -30.63 9.23 16.53
C THR A 30 -31.28 8.63 17.78
N ARG A 31 -32.38 7.88 17.62
CA ARG A 31 -32.78 6.87 18.61
C ARG A 31 -33.43 5.66 17.93
N LEU A 32 -32.67 4.58 17.81
CA LEU A 32 -33.23 3.23 17.72
C LEU A 32 -32.84 2.43 18.97
N PRO A 33 -33.68 1.47 19.40
CA PRO A 33 -33.73 0.96 20.75
C PRO A 33 -32.66 -0.08 21.04
N LYS A 34 -32.26 -0.17 22.31
CA LYS A 34 -31.41 -1.22 22.89
C LYS A 34 -31.97 -2.60 22.50
N LEU A 35 -31.29 -3.30 21.60
CA LEU A 35 -31.50 -4.73 21.37
C LEU A 35 -30.67 -5.51 22.39
N HIS A 36 -31.38 -6.33 23.15
CA HIS A 36 -30.90 -7.23 24.18
C HIS A 36 -30.12 -8.39 23.53
N ILE A 37 -28.83 -8.53 23.85
CA ILE A 37 -28.00 -9.67 23.46
C ILE A 37 -28.04 -10.67 24.62
N PRO A 38 -28.53 -11.91 24.45
CA PRO A 38 -28.46 -12.91 25.49
C PRO A 38 -27.04 -13.48 25.62
N ASN A 39 -26.56 -13.55 26.86
CA ASN A 39 -25.32 -14.19 27.27
C ASN A 39 -25.19 -15.60 26.68
N ARG A 40 -24.10 -15.86 25.93
CA ARG A 40 -23.63 -17.22 25.68
C ARG A 40 -22.33 -17.44 26.41
N THR A 41 -22.41 -18.29 27.42
CA THR A 41 -21.34 -18.77 28.28
C THR A 41 -20.25 -19.47 27.47
N SER A 42 -19.01 -19.16 27.82
CA SER A 42 -17.76 -19.71 27.30
C SER A 42 -17.69 -21.23 27.53
N ALA A 43 -17.57 -22.00 26.45
CA ALA A 43 -17.08 -23.36 26.49
C ALA A 43 -15.59 -23.34 26.15
N ILE A 44 -14.75 -23.68 27.13
CA ILE A 44 -13.31 -23.87 26.97
C ILE A 44 -13.11 -25.14 26.14
N HIS A 45 -12.65 -25.00 24.90
CA HIS A 45 -12.03 -26.08 24.14
C HIS A 45 -10.52 -25.85 24.11
N THR A 46 -9.78 -26.77 24.72
CA THR A 46 -8.32 -26.85 24.69
C THR A 46 -7.84 -27.09 23.25
N CYS A 47 -7.07 -26.17 22.69
CA CYS A 47 -6.41 -26.31 21.39
C CYS A 47 -4.97 -26.82 21.58
N ASN A 48 -4.61 -27.89 20.87
CA ASN A 48 -3.31 -28.57 20.92
C ASN A 48 -2.33 -28.10 19.81
N HIS A 49 -2.45 -26.87 19.31
CA HIS A 49 -1.44 -26.27 18.45
C HIS A 49 -1.27 -24.79 18.79
N CYS A 50 -0.24 -24.48 19.59
CA CYS A 50 0.19 -23.10 19.82
C CYS A 50 1.05 -22.65 18.63
N GLU A 51 0.48 -21.85 17.74
CA GLU A 51 1.26 -20.96 16.87
C GLU A 51 2.17 -20.09 17.76
N ARG A 52 3.46 -20.04 17.46
CA ARG A 52 4.42 -19.19 18.18
C ARG A 52 4.20 -17.74 17.74
N LEU A 53 3.25 -17.06 18.37
CA LEU A 53 3.18 -15.60 18.37
C LEU A 53 4.38 -15.09 19.19
N VAL A 54 5.51 -14.90 18.53
CA VAL A 54 6.69 -14.31 19.15
C VAL A 54 6.52 -12.82 19.06
N SER A 55 6.24 -12.15 20.19
CA SER A 55 6.71 -10.79 20.35
C SER A 55 8.23 -10.88 20.21
N LEU A 56 8.77 -10.48 19.05
CA LEU A 56 10.21 -10.38 18.92
C LEU A 56 10.68 -9.58 20.15
N PRO A 57 11.64 -10.09 20.94
CA PRO A 57 12.25 -9.29 21.96
C PRO A 57 12.91 -8.13 21.24
N TYR A 58 12.19 -7.02 21.10
CA TYR A 58 12.76 -5.76 20.69
C TYR A 58 13.83 -5.51 21.75
N PRO A 59 15.12 -5.46 21.40
CA PRO A 59 16.02 -4.79 22.31
C PRO A 59 15.38 -3.42 22.52
N PRO A 60 14.99 -3.05 23.76
CA PRO A 60 14.65 -1.66 24.00
C PRO A 60 15.81 -0.85 23.43
N TYR A 61 15.52 0.28 22.79
CA TYR A 61 16.56 1.27 22.55
C TYR A 61 17.10 1.66 23.93
N ARG A 62 18.12 0.92 24.39
CA ARG A 62 18.72 1.03 25.71
C ARG A 62 20.12 1.51 25.46
N ASN A 63 20.27 2.82 25.66
CA ASN A 63 21.51 3.53 25.47
C ASN A 63 22.43 3.23 26.66
N ASP A 64 22.98 2.01 26.72
CA ASP A 64 23.86 1.57 27.82
C ASP A 64 25.28 2.17 27.67
N ASN A 65 25.61 2.79 26.53
CA ASN A 65 26.84 3.54 26.32
C ASN A 65 26.57 5.05 26.30
N LYS A 66 27.08 5.73 27.32
CA LYS A 66 26.93 7.17 27.60
C LYS A 66 27.67 8.09 26.60
N THR A 67 27.98 7.64 25.39
CA THR A 67 28.98 8.29 24.53
C THR A 67 28.52 8.77 23.17
N ASP A 68 27.25 8.68 22.78
CA ASP A 68 26.66 9.53 21.73
C ASP A 68 25.13 9.39 21.76
N MET A 69 24.42 10.24 22.51
CA MET A 69 22.97 10.35 22.36
C MET A 69 22.69 11.03 21.03
N VAL A 70 22.04 10.33 20.10
CA VAL A 70 21.49 10.96 18.89
C VAL A 70 20.44 11.99 19.34
N VAL A 71 20.74 13.27 19.11
CA VAL A 71 19.85 14.38 19.47
C VAL A 71 18.95 14.69 18.29
N VAL A 72 17.65 14.87 18.55
CA VAL A 72 16.72 15.35 17.54
C VAL A 72 16.90 16.86 17.39
N ASP A 73 17.35 17.29 16.22
CA ASP A 73 17.57 18.69 15.88
C ASP A 73 16.27 19.45 15.56
N GLN A 74 16.37 20.79 15.48
CA GLN A 74 15.26 21.63 15.03
C GLN A 74 15.03 21.41 13.53
N GLY A 75 13.77 21.13 13.16
CA GLY A 75 13.35 21.09 11.76
C GLY A 75 13.08 22.48 11.19
N THR A 76 12.85 22.52 9.88
CA THR A 76 12.51 23.75 9.16
C THR A 76 11.05 24.17 9.43
N VAL A 77 10.15 23.20 9.64
CA VAL A 77 8.71 23.40 9.90
C VAL A 77 8.35 23.08 11.35
N LEU A 78 8.85 21.96 11.87
CA LEU A 78 8.56 21.47 13.22
C LEU A 78 9.74 21.72 14.17
N PRO A 79 9.50 22.22 15.40
CA PRO A 79 10.54 22.25 16.41
C PRO A 79 10.88 20.83 16.89
N ALA A 80 12.10 20.62 17.38
CA ALA A 80 12.61 19.31 17.83
C ALA A 80 11.65 18.57 18.78
N LYS A 81 11.04 19.29 19.74
CA LYS A 81 10.06 18.74 20.69
C LYS A 81 8.80 18.14 20.04
N ARG A 82 8.48 18.54 18.81
CA ARG A 82 7.36 17.99 18.01
C ARG A 82 7.81 16.90 17.05
N ILE A 83 9.11 16.81 16.73
CA ILE A 83 9.70 15.74 15.92
C ILE A 83 9.94 14.50 16.80
N GLN A 84 10.41 14.68 18.03
CA GLN A 84 10.75 13.59 18.95
C GLN A 84 9.65 12.50 19.07
N PRO A 85 8.36 12.82 19.23
CA PRO A 85 7.32 11.78 19.31
C PRO A 85 7.17 10.94 18.06
N TYR A 86 7.46 11.50 16.87
CA TYR A 86 7.47 10.74 15.63
C TYR A 86 8.65 9.77 15.60
N ILE A 87 9.84 10.19 16.01
CA ILE A 87 11.01 9.32 16.09
C ILE A 87 10.73 8.17 17.06
N SER A 88 10.23 8.47 18.26
CA SER A 88 9.84 7.45 19.25
C SER A 88 8.81 6.48 18.68
N ALA A 89 7.75 6.99 18.03
CA ALA A 89 6.71 6.13 17.47
C ALA A 89 7.20 5.26 16.30
N ILE A 90 8.08 5.75 15.45
CA ILE A 90 8.63 5.00 14.31
C ILE A 90 9.58 3.88 14.79
N LEU A 91 10.41 4.16 15.79
CA LEU A 91 11.44 3.23 16.24
C LEU A 91 10.93 2.21 17.27
N ASP A 92 9.84 2.51 17.98
CA ASP A 92 9.23 1.66 18.99
C ASP A 92 7.77 1.30 18.64
N PRO A 93 7.49 0.04 18.27
CA PRO A 93 6.14 -0.42 17.95
C PRO A 93 5.19 -0.45 19.17
N SER A 94 5.72 -0.35 20.39
CA SER A 94 4.94 -0.24 21.62
C SER A 94 4.61 1.20 22.03
N SER A 95 5.23 2.20 21.38
CA SER A 95 4.98 3.61 21.68
C SER A 95 3.52 3.99 21.44
N THR A 96 2.97 4.75 22.39
CA THR A 96 1.61 5.31 22.37
C THR A 96 1.63 6.85 22.33
N GLU A 97 2.79 7.47 22.06
CA GLU A 97 2.92 8.94 22.07
C GLU A 97 2.13 9.63 20.95
N LEU A 98 1.92 8.92 19.83
CA LEU A 98 1.13 9.37 18.70
C LEU A 98 0.08 8.32 18.32
N PRO A 99 -1.14 8.73 17.95
CA PRO A 99 -2.12 7.81 17.40
C PRO A 99 -1.62 7.22 16.08
N ARG A 100 -1.89 5.94 15.87
CA ARG A 100 -1.58 5.21 14.63
C ARG A 100 -2.50 4.00 14.51
N LEU A 101 -2.58 3.39 13.32
CA LEU A 101 -3.25 2.10 13.17
C LEU A 101 -2.59 1.03 14.04
N GLU A 102 -3.40 0.37 14.88
CA GLU A 102 -3.00 -0.82 15.63
C GLU A 102 -2.85 -2.01 14.68
N CYS A 103 -1.72 -2.71 14.80
CA CYS A 103 -1.40 -3.87 13.97
C CYS A 103 -1.17 -5.09 14.86
N PRO A 104 -1.51 -6.30 14.38
CA PRO A 104 -1.26 -7.54 15.11
C PRO A 104 0.25 -7.80 15.22
N ALA A 105 0.62 -8.59 16.23
CA ALA A 105 1.98 -9.09 16.35
C ALA A 105 2.34 -9.98 15.14
N LEU A 106 3.57 -9.85 14.65
CA LEU A 106 4.06 -10.65 13.53
C LEU A 106 4.01 -12.16 13.84
N ASN A 107 3.44 -12.93 12.91
CA ASN A 107 3.59 -14.38 12.90
C ASN A 107 4.97 -14.74 12.34
N ALA A 108 5.96 -14.80 13.23
CA ALA A 108 7.34 -15.05 12.85
C ALA A 108 7.52 -16.35 12.05
N SER A 109 6.80 -17.42 12.40
CA SER A 109 6.89 -18.71 11.71
C SER A 109 6.41 -18.66 10.26
N ARG A 110 5.39 -17.85 9.95
CA ARG A 110 4.90 -17.70 8.57
C ARG A 110 5.94 -17.05 7.66
N TYR A 111 6.64 -16.04 8.16
CA TYR A 111 7.56 -15.23 7.38
C TYR A 111 9.02 -15.70 7.50
N ASP A 112 9.32 -16.70 8.32
CA ASP A 112 10.69 -17.14 8.59
C ASP A 112 11.41 -17.60 7.32
N VAL A 113 10.67 -18.21 6.38
CA VAL A 113 11.20 -18.59 5.08
C VAL A 113 11.84 -17.40 4.35
N LEU A 114 11.34 -16.17 4.51
CA LEU A 114 11.92 -14.97 3.89
C LEU A 114 13.35 -14.68 4.37
N LYS A 115 13.76 -15.25 5.50
CA LYS A 115 15.15 -15.16 5.97
C LYS A 115 16.04 -16.21 5.30
N ASP A 116 15.50 -17.36 4.94
CA ASP A 116 16.26 -18.46 4.34
C ASP A 116 16.22 -18.36 2.81
N MET A 117 17.31 -17.91 2.17
CA MET A 117 17.45 -18.01 0.71
C MET A 117 18.51 -19.07 0.40
N GLY A 118 18.05 -20.18 -0.20
CA GLY A 118 18.93 -21.20 -0.75
C GLY A 118 19.67 -20.70 -1.99
N ASP A 119 20.94 -21.08 -2.09
CA ASP A 119 21.95 -20.81 -3.13
C ASP A 119 22.82 -19.54 -3.01
N ALA A 120 24.04 -19.78 -2.49
CA ALA A 120 25.36 -19.46 -3.08
C ALA A 120 25.78 -18.02 -3.41
N SER A 121 24.93 -16.99 -3.32
CA SER A 121 25.39 -15.57 -3.31
C SER A 121 25.49 -14.99 -1.89
N ALA A 122 24.96 -15.70 -0.89
CA ALA A 122 25.00 -15.35 0.54
C ALA A 122 26.40 -15.40 1.19
N SER A 123 27.47 -15.61 0.39
CA SER A 123 28.86 -15.61 0.90
C SER A 123 29.49 -14.22 0.94
N GLU A 124 28.87 -13.21 0.31
CA GLU A 124 29.33 -11.83 0.40
C GLU A 124 28.56 -11.10 1.51
N SER A 125 29.29 -10.76 2.57
CA SER A 125 28.79 -9.89 3.64
C SER A 125 28.17 -8.63 3.06
N GLY A 126 26.87 -8.39 3.28
CA GLY A 126 26.19 -7.15 2.93
C GLY A 126 25.26 -7.19 1.72
N HIS A 127 24.90 -8.35 1.18
CA HIS A 127 23.88 -8.46 0.13
C HIS A 127 22.51 -7.91 0.59
N ILE A 128 21.84 -7.13 -0.25
CA ILE A 128 20.51 -6.53 -0.06
C ILE A 128 19.48 -7.41 -0.80
N ASP A 129 18.75 -8.20 -0.03
CA ASP A 129 17.66 -9.05 -0.52
C ASP A 129 16.35 -8.26 -0.69
N TYR A 130 16.14 -7.24 0.15
CA TYR A 130 14.91 -6.47 0.17
C TYR A 130 15.19 -4.97 0.07
N TYR A 131 14.67 -4.33 -0.97
CA TYR A 131 14.81 -2.90 -1.19
C TYR A 131 13.45 -2.22 -1.03
N PHE A 132 13.28 -1.44 0.03
CA PHE A 132 12.06 -0.67 0.30
C PHE A 132 12.18 0.71 -0.36
N ALA A 133 11.18 1.11 -1.13
CA ALA A 133 11.17 2.37 -1.89
C ALA A 133 9.86 3.13 -1.67
N LEU A 134 9.96 4.44 -1.43
CA LEU A 134 8.81 5.31 -1.26
C LEU A 134 9.04 6.68 -1.93
N ASP A 135 8.01 7.23 -2.56
CA ASP A 135 7.91 8.65 -2.89
C ASP A 135 6.80 9.31 -2.06
N LEU A 136 7.16 10.22 -1.15
CA LEU A 136 6.26 10.79 -0.15
C LEU A 136 6.01 12.28 -0.35
N ARG A 137 4.80 12.70 0.05
CA ARG A 137 4.42 14.11 0.17
C ARG A 137 3.27 14.27 1.15
N ASN A 138 3.35 15.24 2.06
CA ASN A 138 2.34 15.54 3.07
C ASN A 138 1.94 14.30 3.90
N CYS A 139 2.92 13.53 4.35
CA CYS A 139 2.72 12.22 4.95
C CYS A 139 2.86 12.23 6.48
N LEU A 140 3.10 13.39 7.10
CA LEU A 140 3.41 13.50 8.54
C LEU A 140 2.49 12.66 9.45
N PRO A 141 1.15 12.75 9.39
CA PRO A 141 0.29 12.01 10.32
C PRO A 141 0.38 10.49 10.14
N LEU A 142 0.84 10.01 8.99
CA LEU A 142 0.91 8.59 8.66
C LEU A 142 2.28 7.96 8.96
N LEU A 143 3.34 8.79 9.07
CA LEU A 143 4.71 8.32 9.31
C LEU A 143 4.82 7.33 10.50
N PRO A 144 4.15 7.53 11.66
CA PRO A 144 4.23 6.61 12.79
C PRO A 144 3.80 5.17 12.46
N ARG A 145 2.79 5.00 11.59
CA ARG A 145 2.35 3.68 11.14
C ARG A 145 3.20 3.18 9.99
N LEU A 146 3.34 3.99 8.94
CA LEU A 146 3.99 3.59 7.70
C LEU A 146 5.45 3.21 7.93
N LEU A 147 6.25 4.12 8.49
CA LEU A 147 7.67 3.86 8.74
C LEU A 147 7.87 2.92 9.93
N GLY A 148 6.99 2.95 10.93
CA GLY A 148 7.01 1.97 12.02
C GLY A 148 6.88 0.53 11.51
N SER A 149 5.97 0.27 10.58
CA SER A 149 5.82 -1.03 9.91
C SER A 149 7.04 -1.44 9.08
N ILE A 150 7.63 -0.48 8.35
CA ILE A 150 8.81 -0.74 7.53
C ILE A 150 10.01 -1.07 8.42
N VAL A 151 10.24 -0.31 9.50
CA VAL A 151 11.29 -0.60 10.49
C VAL A 151 11.08 -1.96 11.15
N GLU A 152 9.85 -2.29 11.52
CA GLU A 152 9.50 -3.60 12.08
C GLU A 152 9.76 -4.75 11.09
N ALA A 153 9.36 -4.60 9.82
CA ALA A 153 9.61 -5.59 8.77
C ALA A 153 11.11 -5.76 8.49
N ILE A 154 11.87 -4.66 8.39
CA ILE A 154 13.33 -4.71 8.17
C ILE A 154 14.04 -5.38 9.34
N ARG A 155 13.67 -5.06 10.59
CA ARG A 155 14.20 -5.74 11.78
C ARG A 155 13.91 -7.24 11.76
N PHE A 156 12.73 -7.64 11.27
CA PHE A 156 12.41 -9.06 11.11
C PHE A 156 13.27 -9.74 10.03
N LEU A 157 13.47 -9.09 8.89
CA LEU A 157 14.21 -9.66 7.75
C LEU A 157 15.73 -9.68 7.95
N GLY A 158 16.26 -8.77 8.79
CA GLY A 158 17.68 -8.49 8.95
C GLY A 158 18.04 -7.14 8.32
N PRO A 159 18.36 -6.10 9.13
CA PRO A 159 18.71 -4.76 8.61
C PRO A 159 19.86 -4.77 7.59
N GLU A 160 20.84 -5.65 7.77
CA GLU A 160 21.99 -5.83 6.90
C GLU A 160 21.63 -6.32 5.50
N ARG A 161 20.44 -6.92 5.35
CA ARG A 161 19.88 -7.46 4.11
C ARG A 161 18.86 -6.55 3.46
N CYS A 162 18.64 -5.38 4.05
CA CYS A 162 17.62 -4.45 3.62
C CYS A 162 18.23 -3.09 3.27
N ALA A 163 17.60 -2.43 2.31
CA ALA A 163 17.78 -1.00 2.08
C ALA A 163 16.43 -0.29 2.12
N LEU A 164 16.42 0.96 2.59
CA LEU A 164 15.25 1.83 2.59
C LEU A 164 15.61 3.11 1.85
N SER A 165 14.91 3.39 0.75
CA SER A 165 15.04 4.63 0.01
C SER A 165 13.73 5.41 0.02
N ILE A 166 13.83 6.67 0.44
CA ILE A 166 12.70 7.59 0.50
C ILE A 166 13.06 8.84 -0.28
N VAL A 167 12.24 9.16 -1.28
CA VAL A 167 12.21 10.47 -1.91
C VAL A 167 11.06 11.25 -1.30
N GLU A 168 11.31 12.47 -0.85
CA GLU A 168 10.27 13.34 -0.33
C GLU A 168 10.40 14.73 -0.96
N GLY A 169 9.28 15.43 -1.12
CA GLY A 169 9.35 16.83 -1.50
C GLY A 169 8.02 17.55 -1.47
N ASN A 170 8.10 18.88 -1.41
CA ASN A 170 6.94 19.78 -1.45
C ASN A 170 5.92 19.54 -0.31
N SER A 171 6.40 19.19 0.89
CA SER A 171 5.58 19.03 2.09
C SER A 171 5.72 20.21 3.08
N PRO A 172 4.66 20.99 3.33
CA PRO A 172 4.69 22.08 4.30
C PRO A 172 4.30 21.63 5.72
N ASP A 173 4.06 20.33 5.93
CA ASP A 173 3.52 19.79 7.18
C ASP A 173 4.61 19.39 8.19
N GLY A 174 5.85 19.23 7.75
CA GLY A 174 6.97 18.73 8.56
C GLY A 174 7.37 17.28 8.28
N THR A 175 6.83 16.66 7.23
CA THR A 175 7.26 15.32 6.77
C THR A 175 8.78 15.25 6.59
N ALA A 176 9.36 16.23 5.88
CA ALA A 176 10.80 16.33 5.63
C ALA A 176 11.64 16.39 6.91
N ASP A 177 11.15 17.11 7.93
CA ASP A 177 11.87 17.29 9.19
C ASP A 177 11.98 15.98 9.96
N VAL A 178 10.91 15.19 9.98
CA VAL A 178 10.90 13.88 10.63
C VAL A 178 11.83 12.91 9.88
N LEU A 179 11.78 12.88 8.55
CA LEU A 179 12.61 11.98 7.74
C LEU A 179 14.10 12.28 7.88
N GLN A 180 14.48 13.55 7.95
CA GLN A 180 15.87 13.97 8.17
C GLN A 180 16.34 13.63 9.59
N ALA A 181 15.51 13.89 10.60
CA ALA A 181 15.85 13.57 11.99
C ALA A 181 15.92 12.05 12.25
N LEU A 182 15.26 11.23 11.43
CA LEU A 182 15.24 9.78 11.55
C LEU A 182 16.54 9.11 11.05
N SER A 183 17.25 9.72 10.10
CA SER A 183 18.46 9.15 9.47
C SER A 183 19.49 8.58 10.45
N PRO A 184 20.02 9.36 11.43
CA PRO A 184 21.06 8.85 12.32
C PRO A 184 20.59 7.68 13.19
N PHE A 185 19.29 7.60 13.50
CA PHE A 185 18.74 6.49 14.26
C PHE A 185 18.67 5.19 13.43
N LEU A 186 18.28 5.29 12.15
CA LEU A 186 18.24 4.13 11.26
C LEU A 186 19.66 3.62 10.95
N GLU A 187 20.61 4.52 10.73
CA GLU A 187 22.02 4.18 10.55
C GLU A 187 22.60 3.49 11.78
N GLN A 188 22.29 3.97 12.99
CA GLN A 188 22.70 3.32 14.25
C GLN A 188 22.11 1.90 14.40
N LEU A 189 20.93 1.64 13.82
CA LEU A 189 20.30 0.33 13.78
C LEU A 189 20.84 -0.58 12.65
N GLY A 190 21.82 -0.11 11.88
CA GLY A 190 22.47 -0.86 10.79
C GLY A 190 21.71 -0.83 9.47
N PHE A 191 20.77 0.09 9.28
CA PHE A 191 19.98 0.19 8.06
C PHE A 191 20.81 0.86 6.95
N SER A 192 20.71 0.35 5.72
CA SER A 192 21.14 1.11 4.54
C SER A 192 20.01 2.07 4.14
N TYR A 193 20.06 3.31 4.65
CA TYR A 193 19.02 4.32 4.45
C TYR A 193 19.43 5.41 3.45
N PHE A 194 18.59 5.67 2.47
CA PHE A 194 18.78 6.70 1.45
C PHE A 194 17.61 7.68 1.52
N TYR A 195 17.90 8.93 1.86
CA TYR A 195 16.92 10.01 1.85
C TYR A 195 17.29 11.05 0.80
N GLU A 196 16.36 11.35 -0.10
CA GLU A 196 16.54 12.40 -1.11
C GLU A 196 15.36 13.38 -1.08
N SER A 197 15.67 14.68 -0.99
CA SER A 197 14.69 15.74 -1.13
C SER A 197 14.58 16.17 -2.59
N SER A 198 13.35 16.29 -3.11
CA SER A 198 13.08 16.65 -4.51
C SER A 198 12.22 17.90 -4.65
N ASP A 199 12.56 18.77 -5.61
CA ASP A 199 11.76 19.92 -6.00
C ASP A 199 10.63 19.56 -7.01
N ILE A 200 10.61 18.32 -7.51
CA ILE A 200 9.62 17.84 -8.48
C ILE A 200 8.23 17.89 -7.86
N ASN A 201 7.41 18.84 -8.32
CA ASN A 201 6.06 19.04 -7.81
C ASN A 201 5.00 18.42 -8.75
N PRO A 202 4.40 17.26 -8.42
CA PRO A 202 3.42 16.58 -9.26
C PRO A 202 2.06 17.30 -9.33
N ALA A 203 1.81 18.29 -8.47
CA ALA A 203 0.60 19.12 -8.54
C ALA A 203 0.68 20.22 -9.63
N LYS A 204 1.84 20.39 -10.29
CA LYS A 204 2.04 21.35 -11.38
C LYS A 204 2.41 20.63 -12.67
N GLY A 205 1.73 20.92 -13.78
CA GLY A 205 2.06 20.33 -15.09
C GLY A 205 1.67 18.86 -15.25
N ASP A 206 2.49 18.08 -15.96
CA ASP A 206 2.23 16.66 -16.21
C ASP A 206 2.46 15.81 -14.94
N ARG A 207 1.39 15.65 -14.15
CA ARG A 207 1.40 14.90 -12.90
C ARG A 207 1.95 13.48 -13.06
N ILE A 208 1.55 12.76 -14.11
CA ILE A 208 1.89 11.35 -14.27
C ILE A 208 3.38 11.19 -14.60
N ARG A 209 3.91 12.01 -15.51
CA ARG A 209 5.35 12.02 -15.80
C ARG A 209 6.19 12.40 -14.58
N LYS A 210 5.74 13.37 -13.77
CA LYS A 210 6.46 13.77 -12.55
C LYS A 210 6.47 12.69 -11.48
N LEU A 211 5.34 12.01 -11.27
CA LEU A 211 5.31 10.86 -10.37
C LEU A 211 6.20 9.71 -10.89
N ALA A 212 6.33 9.53 -12.21
CA ALA A 212 7.29 8.58 -12.77
C ALA A 212 8.74 8.97 -12.45
N GLN A 213 9.08 10.27 -12.54
CA GLN A 213 10.40 10.78 -12.15
C GLN A 213 10.69 10.53 -10.66
N LEU A 214 9.74 10.83 -9.76
CA LEU A 214 9.90 10.59 -8.32
C LEU A 214 10.12 9.10 -8.00
N ARG A 215 9.36 8.18 -8.63
CA ARG A 215 9.59 6.74 -8.48
C ARG A 215 10.97 6.30 -8.98
N ASN A 216 11.46 6.88 -10.07
CA ASN A 216 12.81 6.60 -10.55
C ASN A 216 13.88 7.11 -9.58
N LEU A 217 13.67 8.26 -8.93
CA LEU A 217 14.57 8.75 -7.88
C LEU A 217 14.59 7.80 -6.68
N ALA A 218 13.43 7.30 -6.23
CA ALA A 218 13.36 6.36 -5.11
C ALA A 218 14.02 4.99 -5.41
N LEU A 219 14.13 4.63 -6.69
CA LEU A 219 14.85 3.45 -7.14
C LEU A 219 16.30 3.74 -7.52
N HIS A 220 16.71 5.00 -7.63
CA HIS A 220 18.04 5.36 -8.11
C HIS A 220 19.16 4.74 -7.25
N PRO A 221 19.07 4.70 -5.91
CA PRO A 221 20.09 4.07 -5.09
C PRO A 221 20.31 2.59 -5.43
N LEU A 222 19.30 1.85 -5.90
CA LEU A 222 19.44 0.44 -6.34
C LEU A 222 20.54 0.23 -7.40
N PHE A 223 20.88 1.28 -8.16
CA PHE A 223 21.84 1.22 -9.27
C PHE A 223 23.14 2.00 -9.00
N ASN A 224 23.24 2.73 -7.88
CA ASN A 224 24.42 3.55 -7.59
C ASN A 224 25.60 2.68 -7.11
N ASP A 225 26.81 3.25 -7.10
CA ASP A 225 28.01 2.49 -6.73
C ASP A 225 27.98 1.98 -5.27
N GLU A 226 27.17 2.59 -4.40
CA GLU A 226 27.04 2.20 -2.98
C GLU A 226 26.25 0.91 -2.79
N THR A 227 25.23 0.65 -3.64
CA THR A 227 24.40 -0.56 -3.51
C THR A 227 24.47 -1.52 -4.68
N LYS A 228 24.97 -1.12 -5.85
CA LYS A 228 24.97 -1.96 -7.06
C LYS A 228 25.71 -3.29 -6.88
N ASN A 229 26.77 -3.32 -6.07
CA ASN A 229 27.50 -4.56 -5.75
C ASN A 229 26.87 -5.34 -4.59
N ARG A 230 25.89 -4.73 -3.91
CA ARG A 230 25.13 -5.34 -2.82
C ARG A 230 23.76 -5.82 -3.29
N THR A 231 23.27 -5.47 -4.47
CA THR A 231 21.97 -5.88 -4.99
C THR A 231 22.13 -6.90 -6.13
N SER A 232 21.09 -7.68 -6.43
CA SER A 232 21.08 -8.64 -7.54
C SER A 232 19.73 -8.70 -8.24
N ALA A 233 19.67 -9.41 -9.36
CA ALA A 233 18.42 -9.70 -10.05
C ALA A 233 17.37 -10.40 -9.15
N ALA A 234 17.81 -11.09 -8.09
CA ALA A 234 16.95 -11.76 -7.11
C ALA A 234 16.41 -10.81 -6.02
N THR A 235 16.99 -9.61 -5.84
CA THR A 235 16.52 -8.60 -4.89
C THR A 235 15.03 -8.32 -5.12
N THR A 236 14.25 -8.36 -4.04
CA THR A 236 12.83 -7.99 -4.05
C THR A 236 12.69 -6.52 -3.69
N VAL A 237 12.13 -5.75 -4.61
CA VAL A 237 11.78 -4.35 -4.39
C VAL A 237 10.37 -4.27 -3.83
N LEU A 238 10.22 -3.69 -2.64
CA LEU A 238 8.93 -3.31 -2.07
C LEU A 238 8.70 -1.82 -2.29
N PHE A 239 7.84 -1.46 -3.24
CA PHE A 239 7.47 -0.06 -3.48
C PHE A 239 6.14 0.23 -2.77
N ILE A 240 6.15 1.19 -1.83
CA ILE A 240 5.05 1.44 -0.90
C ILE A 240 4.63 2.91 -1.02
N ASN A 241 3.34 3.16 -1.25
CA ASN A 241 2.80 4.51 -1.25
C ASN A 241 2.61 5.03 0.20
N ASP A 242 2.00 6.20 0.36
CA ASP A 242 1.58 6.79 1.63
C ASP A 242 0.34 6.09 2.23
N VAL A 243 0.48 4.83 2.63
CA VAL A 243 -0.60 3.98 3.19
C VAL A 243 -0.35 3.57 4.64
N ALA A 244 -1.43 3.40 5.41
CA ALA A 244 -1.39 2.79 6.74
C ALA A 244 -1.27 1.26 6.61
N ALA A 245 -0.06 0.79 6.34
CA ALA A 245 0.27 -0.64 6.28
C ALA A 245 0.72 -1.18 7.64
N CYS A 246 0.46 -2.46 7.92
CA CYS A 246 1.07 -3.24 8.99
C CYS A 246 2.33 -3.96 8.47
N ALA A 247 3.25 -4.36 9.37
CA ALA A 247 4.44 -5.10 8.96
C ALA A 247 4.09 -6.44 8.27
N GLU A 248 3.04 -7.14 8.73
CA GLU A 248 2.53 -8.36 8.07
C GLU A 248 2.05 -8.12 6.63
N ASP A 249 1.54 -6.92 6.31
CA ASP A 249 1.09 -6.59 4.95
C ASP A 249 2.27 -6.61 3.97
N LEU A 250 3.40 -6.02 4.38
CA LEU A 250 4.61 -5.91 3.58
C LEU A 250 5.30 -7.27 3.43
N LEU A 251 5.42 -8.02 4.54
CA LEU A 251 6.01 -9.35 4.53
C LEU A 251 5.17 -10.34 3.72
N GLU A 252 3.84 -10.22 3.74
CA GLU A 252 2.97 -11.06 2.93
C GLU A 252 3.13 -10.81 1.44
N LEU A 253 3.31 -9.57 0.99
CA LEU A 253 3.61 -9.28 -0.42
C LEU A 253 4.94 -9.93 -0.85
N ALA A 254 5.99 -9.79 -0.04
CA ALA A 254 7.28 -10.42 -0.31
C ALA A 254 7.18 -11.97 -0.32
N LEU A 255 6.46 -12.55 0.64
CA LEU A 255 6.20 -13.99 0.74
C LEU A 255 5.41 -14.50 -0.46
N ALA A 256 4.31 -13.86 -0.82
CA ALA A 256 3.48 -14.22 -1.95
C ALA A 256 4.29 -14.17 -3.25
N ARG A 257 5.11 -13.13 -3.44
CA ARG A 257 5.99 -13.04 -4.61
C ARG A 257 6.89 -14.26 -4.72
N ARG A 258 7.60 -14.60 -3.63
CA ARG A 258 8.53 -15.72 -3.60
C ARG A 258 7.81 -17.06 -3.78
N ALA A 259 6.77 -17.31 -3.00
CA ALA A 259 6.04 -18.59 -2.99
C ALA A 259 5.36 -18.90 -4.32
N LEU A 260 4.86 -17.87 -5.02
CA LEU A 260 4.22 -18.04 -6.34
C LEU A 260 5.22 -18.05 -7.50
N GLY A 261 6.50 -17.72 -7.24
CA GLY A 261 7.45 -17.39 -8.30
C GLY A 261 6.95 -16.25 -9.19
N ALA A 262 6.28 -15.26 -8.59
CA ALA A 262 5.70 -14.12 -9.28
C ALA A 262 6.77 -13.07 -9.58
N ASP A 263 6.61 -12.38 -10.71
CA ASP A 263 7.44 -11.25 -11.08
C ASP A 263 7.08 -10.03 -10.23
N MET A 264 5.79 -9.87 -9.94
CA MET A 264 5.22 -8.76 -9.19
C MET A 264 3.97 -9.21 -8.43
N THR A 265 3.81 -8.72 -7.19
CA THR A 265 2.59 -8.87 -6.40
C THR A 265 2.12 -7.51 -5.91
N CYS A 266 0.80 -7.30 -5.84
CA CYS A 266 0.19 -6.04 -5.41
C CYS A 266 -0.79 -6.25 -4.25
N ALA A 267 -0.88 -5.27 -3.38
CA ALA A 267 -1.96 -5.19 -2.39
C ALA A 267 -3.29 -4.77 -3.03
N MET A 268 -4.37 -4.98 -2.29
CA MET A 268 -5.64 -4.27 -2.50
C MET A 268 -5.61 -2.98 -1.69
N ASP A 269 -5.88 -1.84 -2.29
CA ASP A 269 -6.09 -0.59 -1.55
C ASP A 269 -7.51 -0.06 -1.73
N TRP A 270 -7.93 0.71 -0.74
CA TRP A 270 -9.31 1.14 -0.60
C TRP A 270 -9.37 2.62 -0.29
N THR A 271 -10.52 3.20 -0.59
CA THR A 271 -10.92 4.52 -0.15
C THR A 271 -12.40 4.49 0.24
N TYR A 272 -12.91 5.60 0.79
CA TYR A 272 -14.32 5.79 1.09
C TYR A 272 -14.82 7.00 0.31
N VAL A 273 -15.30 6.78 -0.92
CA VAL A 273 -16.05 7.80 -1.69
C VAL A 273 -17.54 7.85 -1.29
N GLY A 274 -17.98 6.87 -0.51
CA GLY A 274 -19.32 6.75 0.05
C GLY A 274 -19.30 5.97 1.39
N PRO A 275 -20.43 5.41 1.83
CA PRO A 275 -20.50 4.64 3.08
C PRO A 275 -19.73 3.32 3.00
N ASP A 276 -19.72 2.69 1.83
CA ASP A 276 -19.01 1.44 1.56
C ASP A 276 -17.60 1.70 1.00
N PRO A 277 -16.63 0.84 1.31
CA PRO A 277 -15.28 0.98 0.78
C PRO A 277 -15.29 0.75 -0.74
N THR A 278 -14.48 1.52 -1.44
CA THR A 278 -14.29 1.41 -2.88
C THR A 278 -12.83 1.10 -3.19
N PHE A 279 -12.60 0.14 -4.07
CA PHE A 279 -11.28 -0.17 -4.58
C PHE A 279 -10.66 1.07 -5.23
N TYR A 280 -9.48 1.46 -4.76
CA TYR A 280 -8.85 2.70 -5.19
C TYR A 280 -7.97 2.48 -6.43
N ASP A 281 -7.60 3.59 -7.10
CA ASP A 281 -6.75 3.58 -8.29
C ASP A 281 -7.13 2.57 -9.39
N VAL A 282 -8.43 2.32 -9.54
CA VAL A 282 -9.00 1.38 -10.53
C VAL A 282 -8.52 1.65 -11.97
N TRP A 283 -8.16 2.90 -12.29
CA TRP A 283 -7.63 3.26 -13.60
C TRP A 283 -6.30 2.57 -13.94
N LEU A 284 -5.52 2.14 -12.93
CA LEU A 284 -4.27 1.38 -13.09
C LEU A 284 -4.47 -0.14 -13.19
N ALA A 285 -5.57 -0.65 -12.62
CA ALA A 285 -5.79 -2.06 -12.43
C ALA A 285 -6.47 -2.69 -13.66
N ARG A 286 -5.91 -3.79 -14.19
CA ARG A 286 -6.51 -4.55 -15.29
C ARG A 286 -6.45 -6.04 -15.01
N GLY A 287 -7.59 -6.73 -15.08
CA GLY A 287 -7.64 -8.19 -15.01
C GLY A 287 -7.04 -8.85 -16.26
N MET A 288 -6.97 -10.19 -16.25
CA MET A 288 -6.56 -10.96 -17.43
C MET A 288 -7.58 -10.95 -18.57
N ASN A 289 -8.78 -10.40 -18.34
CA ASN A 289 -9.75 -10.05 -19.39
C ASN A 289 -9.49 -8.67 -20.03
N GLY A 290 -8.51 -7.92 -19.51
CA GLY A 290 -8.14 -6.59 -19.98
C GLY A 290 -9.09 -5.46 -19.54
N ASP A 291 -10.12 -5.72 -18.73
CA ASP A 291 -10.98 -4.69 -18.13
C ASP A 291 -10.47 -4.30 -16.73
N SER A 292 -10.95 -3.16 -16.23
CA SER A 292 -10.82 -2.70 -14.85
C SER A 292 -11.44 -3.66 -13.82
N PHE A 293 -11.13 -3.49 -12.53
CA PHE A 293 -11.62 -4.39 -11.48
C PHE A 293 -13.08 -4.19 -11.10
N PHE A 294 -13.69 -3.04 -11.39
CA PHE A 294 -15.15 -2.86 -11.37
C PHE A 294 -15.62 -2.04 -12.58
N ALA A 295 -16.90 -2.16 -12.96
CA ALA A 295 -17.44 -1.44 -14.09
C ALA A 295 -17.49 0.07 -13.82
N ILE A 296 -16.90 0.86 -14.71
CA ILE A 296 -17.02 2.33 -14.68
C ILE A 296 -18.00 2.75 -15.78
N PRO A 297 -19.23 3.14 -15.45
CA PRO A 297 -20.19 3.64 -16.44
C PRO A 297 -19.70 4.93 -17.14
N PRO A 298 -20.23 5.26 -18.34
CA PRO A 298 -19.82 6.45 -19.10
C PRO A 298 -20.06 7.79 -18.38
N ASP A 299 -20.98 7.81 -17.41
CA ASP A 299 -21.23 8.98 -16.56
C ASP A 299 -20.15 9.17 -15.47
N GLY A 300 -19.23 8.21 -15.35
CA GLY A 300 -18.11 8.23 -14.41
C GLY A 300 -18.48 8.01 -12.96
N TYR A 301 -19.73 7.64 -12.65
CA TYR A 301 -20.15 7.34 -11.29
C TYR A 301 -19.65 5.96 -10.84
N TRP A 302 -19.43 5.82 -9.54
CA TRP A 302 -18.83 4.61 -8.95
C TRP A 302 -19.90 3.68 -8.34
N ASN A 303 -21.12 3.73 -8.86
CA ASN A 303 -22.27 2.97 -8.39
C ASN A 303 -22.14 1.44 -8.54
N ALA A 304 -21.20 0.96 -9.36
CA ALA A 304 -20.88 -0.45 -9.53
C ALA A 304 -19.59 -0.89 -8.82
N ALA A 305 -18.96 -0.02 -8.02
CA ALA A 305 -17.64 -0.28 -7.45
C ALA A 305 -17.58 -1.40 -6.40
N TRP A 306 -18.73 -1.80 -5.87
CA TRP A 306 -18.88 -2.96 -4.99
C TRP A 306 -18.82 -4.30 -5.75
N ASN A 307 -19.11 -4.29 -7.06
CA ASN A 307 -19.19 -5.50 -7.88
C ASN A 307 -17.84 -5.80 -8.55
N LEU A 308 -16.83 -6.09 -7.72
CA LEU A 308 -15.49 -6.40 -8.20
C LEU A 308 -15.49 -7.69 -9.03
N PHE A 309 -14.74 -7.67 -10.15
CA PHE A 309 -14.52 -8.80 -11.06
C PHE A 309 -15.82 -9.38 -11.66
N TRP A 310 -16.83 -8.53 -11.88
CA TRP A 310 -18.15 -8.88 -12.41
C TRP A 310 -18.12 -9.62 -13.75
N ASP A 311 -17.09 -9.40 -14.57
CA ASP A 311 -16.89 -9.99 -15.89
C ASP A 311 -15.69 -10.95 -15.94
N ALA A 312 -15.20 -11.40 -14.78
CA ALA A 312 -14.08 -12.34 -14.63
C ALA A 312 -14.40 -13.37 -13.53
N PRO A 313 -15.25 -14.39 -13.80
CA PRO A 313 -15.76 -15.30 -12.77
C PRO A 313 -14.67 -16.10 -12.04
N GLU A 314 -13.61 -16.49 -12.74
CA GLU A 314 -12.47 -17.21 -12.13
C GLU A 314 -11.70 -16.30 -11.16
N THR A 315 -11.39 -15.07 -11.57
CA THR A 315 -10.79 -14.05 -10.70
C THR A 315 -11.68 -13.75 -9.51
N LYS A 316 -12.99 -13.59 -9.73
CA LYS A 316 -13.98 -13.36 -8.68
C LYS A 316 -13.99 -14.50 -7.66
N ALA A 317 -13.97 -15.76 -8.10
CA ALA A 317 -13.95 -16.91 -7.20
C ALA A 317 -12.69 -16.93 -6.33
N ARG A 318 -11.51 -16.63 -6.91
CA ARG A 318 -10.25 -16.53 -6.15
C ARG A 318 -10.27 -15.35 -5.18
N TYR A 319 -10.75 -14.18 -5.60
CA TYR A 319 -10.92 -13.01 -4.74
C TYR A 319 -11.85 -13.31 -3.54
N ASP A 320 -13.03 -13.88 -3.78
CA ASP A 320 -14.00 -14.22 -2.73
C ASP A 320 -13.43 -15.28 -1.76
N ALA A 321 -12.53 -16.15 -2.24
CA ALA A 321 -11.79 -17.12 -1.44
C ALA A 321 -10.50 -16.57 -0.79
N ARG A 322 -10.19 -15.27 -0.97
CA ARG A 322 -8.96 -14.60 -0.50
C ARG A 322 -7.66 -15.22 -1.03
N LEU A 323 -7.72 -15.84 -2.21
CA LEU A 323 -6.57 -16.43 -2.89
C LEU A 323 -5.95 -15.44 -3.88
N PRO A 324 -4.61 -15.41 -4.02
CA PRO A 324 -3.95 -14.57 -5.02
C PRO A 324 -4.44 -14.86 -6.43
N PHE A 325 -4.53 -13.86 -7.31
CA PHE A 325 -5.00 -14.03 -8.69
C PHE A 325 -4.16 -13.22 -9.68
N GLN A 326 -3.95 -13.77 -10.88
CA GLN A 326 -3.18 -13.11 -11.94
C GLN A 326 -3.94 -11.93 -12.54
N VAL A 327 -3.19 -10.88 -12.91
CA VAL A 327 -3.71 -9.66 -13.52
C VAL A 327 -2.76 -9.18 -14.63
N PHE A 328 -3.27 -8.35 -15.53
CA PHE A 328 -2.42 -7.67 -16.51
C PHE A 328 -1.65 -6.52 -15.84
N SER A 329 -2.30 -5.74 -14.97
CA SER A 329 -1.63 -4.65 -14.26
C SER A 329 -2.27 -4.37 -12.91
N CYS A 330 -1.43 -4.02 -11.93
CA CYS A 330 -1.82 -3.51 -10.62
C CYS A 330 -0.68 -2.65 -10.06
N TRP A 331 -0.97 -1.82 -9.05
CA TRP A 331 0.06 -1.12 -8.29
C TRP A 331 -0.49 -0.83 -6.90
N ASN A 332 -1.61 -0.10 -6.87
CA ASN A 332 -2.38 0.16 -5.66
C ASN A 332 -1.47 0.71 -4.54
N GLY A 333 -1.78 0.43 -3.27
CA GLY A 333 -1.08 1.02 -2.13
C GLY A 333 0.35 0.52 -1.91
N ALA A 334 0.66 -0.71 -2.33
CA ALA A 334 2.00 -1.30 -2.20
C ALA A 334 2.18 -2.48 -3.16
N VAL A 335 3.42 -2.69 -3.60
CA VAL A 335 3.82 -3.80 -4.47
C VAL A 335 5.14 -4.41 -4.03
N ALA A 336 5.34 -5.70 -4.34
CA ALA A 336 6.64 -6.36 -4.29
C ALA A 336 6.98 -6.95 -5.66
N PHE A 337 8.12 -6.58 -6.26
CA PHE A 337 8.55 -7.08 -7.57
C PHE A 337 10.05 -7.35 -7.63
N GLY A 338 10.50 -8.13 -8.62
CA GLY A 338 11.92 -8.48 -8.78
C GLY A 338 12.75 -7.34 -9.36
N ALA A 339 14.00 -7.18 -8.93
CA ALA A 339 14.90 -6.15 -9.45
C ALA A 339 15.43 -6.46 -10.86
N ALA A 340 15.39 -7.73 -11.31
CA ALA A 340 15.92 -8.16 -12.61
C ALA A 340 15.54 -7.24 -13.82
N PRO A 341 14.26 -6.85 -14.02
CA PRO A 341 13.87 -6.00 -15.14
C PRO A 341 14.47 -4.59 -15.08
N LEU A 342 14.79 -4.11 -13.88
CA LEU A 342 15.40 -2.80 -13.64
C LEU A 342 16.92 -2.80 -13.83
N MET A 343 17.57 -3.94 -13.56
CA MET A 343 19.03 -4.10 -13.56
C MET A 343 19.61 -4.60 -14.89
N ALA A 344 18.76 -4.94 -15.86
CA ALA A 344 19.19 -5.25 -17.23
C ALA A 344 20.00 -4.09 -17.86
N GLU A 345 20.76 -4.39 -18.92
CA GLU A 345 21.57 -3.39 -19.65
C GLU A 345 20.72 -2.20 -20.15
N ASP A 346 19.51 -2.48 -20.63
CA ASP A 346 18.48 -1.52 -20.99
C ASP A 346 17.40 -1.38 -19.89
N GLY A 347 17.80 -1.45 -18.61
CA GLY A 347 16.92 -1.58 -17.45
C GLY A 347 15.67 -0.70 -17.45
N LEU A 348 14.53 -1.27 -17.09
CA LEU A 348 13.24 -0.58 -17.07
C LEU A 348 13.28 0.64 -16.14
N ARG A 349 12.64 1.73 -16.56
CA ARG A 349 12.42 2.93 -15.77
C ARG A 349 10.96 3.37 -15.91
N PHE A 350 10.42 3.98 -14.86
CA PHE A 350 9.09 4.57 -14.92
C PHE A 350 9.09 5.71 -15.94
N ARG A 351 8.25 5.58 -16.97
CA ARG A 351 8.06 6.57 -18.03
C ARG A 351 6.65 7.17 -18.05
N GLY A 352 5.78 6.65 -17.19
CA GLY A 352 4.39 7.06 -17.01
C GLY A 352 3.81 6.42 -15.75
N GLY A 353 2.49 6.18 -15.73
CA GLY A 353 1.84 5.54 -14.59
C GLY A 353 2.27 4.08 -14.41
N PRO A 354 2.08 3.48 -13.23
CA PRO A 354 2.44 2.08 -12.95
C PRO A 354 1.87 1.02 -13.90
N GLN A 355 0.73 1.30 -14.54
CA GLN A 355 0.17 0.48 -15.61
C GLN A 355 1.17 0.29 -16.76
N MET A 356 1.91 1.34 -17.13
CA MET A 356 2.94 1.27 -18.16
C MET A 356 4.12 0.42 -17.72
N PHE A 357 4.50 0.47 -16.44
CA PHE A 357 5.53 -0.41 -15.88
C PHE A 357 5.13 -1.88 -16.00
N CYS A 358 3.89 -2.25 -15.62
CA CYS A 358 3.39 -3.61 -15.80
C CYS A 358 3.41 -4.04 -17.28
N LYS A 359 3.03 -3.14 -18.18
CA LYS A 359 3.08 -3.39 -19.62
C LYS A 359 4.50 -3.63 -20.13
N ASP A 360 5.47 -2.87 -19.62
CA ASP A 360 6.88 -3.05 -19.95
C ASP A 360 7.43 -4.36 -19.35
N LEU A 361 6.95 -4.79 -18.17
CA LEU A 361 7.22 -6.13 -17.61
C LEU A 361 6.72 -7.24 -18.54
N TRP A 362 5.45 -7.19 -18.97
CA TRP A 362 4.89 -8.14 -19.94
C TRP A 362 5.70 -8.19 -21.24
N ALA A 363 6.10 -7.04 -21.78
CA ALA A 363 6.91 -6.94 -22.98
C ALA A 363 8.27 -7.64 -22.87
N ARG A 364 8.80 -7.74 -21.64
CA ARG A 364 10.08 -8.38 -21.33
C ARG A 364 9.94 -9.81 -20.80
N GLY A 365 8.73 -10.38 -20.82
CA GLY A 365 8.47 -11.75 -20.35
C GLY A 365 8.26 -11.89 -18.84
N TYR A 366 8.15 -10.79 -18.10
CA TYR A 366 7.87 -10.76 -16.66
C TYR A 366 6.36 -10.63 -16.39
N GLY A 367 5.57 -11.56 -16.96
CA GLY A 367 4.10 -11.51 -16.96
C GLY A 367 3.41 -12.12 -15.74
N LYS A 368 4.15 -12.68 -14.78
CA LYS A 368 3.56 -13.27 -13.57
C LYS A 368 3.24 -12.19 -12.53
N ILE A 369 2.23 -11.39 -12.85
CA ILE A 369 1.75 -10.29 -12.00
C ILE A 369 0.48 -10.76 -11.28
N ALA A 370 0.47 -10.68 -9.95
CA ALA A 370 -0.68 -11.10 -9.15
C ALA A 370 -1.11 -10.06 -8.11
N VAL A 371 -2.39 -10.10 -7.73
CA VAL A 371 -2.89 -9.38 -6.56
C VAL A 371 -2.99 -10.35 -5.40
N VAL A 372 -2.64 -9.89 -4.19
CA VAL A 372 -2.75 -10.63 -2.94
C VAL A 372 -3.94 -10.06 -2.14
N PRO A 373 -5.17 -10.61 -2.28
CA PRO A 373 -6.37 -10.01 -1.69
C PRO A 373 -6.42 -10.07 -0.16
N ALA A 374 -5.51 -10.81 0.48
CA ALA A 374 -5.32 -10.78 1.92
C ALA A 374 -4.77 -9.41 2.40
N VAL A 375 -3.95 -8.75 1.58
CA VAL A 375 -3.33 -7.47 1.93
C VAL A 375 -4.24 -6.32 1.55
N ASN A 376 -4.84 -5.68 2.54
CA ASN A 376 -5.82 -4.59 2.36
C ASN A 376 -5.30 -3.29 3.00
N LEU A 377 -5.15 -2.22 2.21
CA LEU A 377 -4.51 -0.96 2.57
C LEU A 377 -5.44 0.25 2.40
N GLU A 378 -5.13 1.34 3.09
CA GLU A 378 -5.84 2.64 3.01
C GLU A 378 -4.84 3.77 3.35
N TYR A 379 -5.12 4.99 2.93
CA TYR A 379 -4.24 6.17 2.99
C TYR A 379 -4.31 6.99 4.30
N SER A 380 -5.00 6.49 5.32
CA SER A 380 -5.15 7.11 6.64
C SER A 380 -5.43 6.07 7.72
N ASP A 381 -4.91 6.26 8.93
CA ASP A 381 -5.09 5.29 10.02
C ASP A 381 -6.57 5.01 10.33
N GLY A 382 -7.39 6.06 10.45
CA GLY A 382 -8.79 5.90 10.84
C GLY A 382 -9.66 5.17 9.80
N LYS A 383 -9.38 5.31 8.50
CA LYS A 383 -10.10 4.55 7.46
C LYS A 383 -9.44 3.19 7.22
N ALA A 384 -8.13 3.06 7.38
CA ALA A 384 -7.45 1.76 7.37
C ALA A 384 -8.00 0.85 8.47
N GLU A 385 -8.22 1.38 9.67
CA GLU A 385 -8.82 0.64 10.78
C GLU A 385 -10.24 0.13 10.42
N LYS A 386 -11.04 0.93 9.71
CA LYS A 386 -12.34 0.49 9.18
C LYS A 386 -12.19 -0.63 8.13
N ILE A 387 -11.21 -0.51 7.24
CA ILE A 387 -10.90 -1.56 6.24
C ILE A 387 -10.46 -2.85 6.93
N LYS A 388 -9.52 -2.78 7.89
CA LYS A 388 -9.06 -3.96 8.65
C LYS A 388 -10.19 -4.61 9.42
N ARG A 389 -11.10 -3.85 10.03
CA ARG A 389 -12.32 -4.40 10.65
C ARG A 389 -13.24 -5.13 9.67
N LEU A 390 -13.39 -4.60 8.45
CA LEU A 390 -14.32 -5.15 7.47
C LEU A 390 -13.73 -6.34 6.69
N LYS A 391 -12.48 -6.24 6.28
CA LYS A 391 -11.79 -7.21 5.40
C LYS A 391 -10.91 -8.19 6.18
N GLY A 392 -10.55 -7.85 7.41
CA GLY A 392 -9.61 -8.59 8.25
C GLY A 392 -8.19 -8.02 8.16
N TYR A 393 -7.38 -8.37 9.15
CA TYR A 393 -5.92 -8.24 9.07
C TYR A 393 -5.34 -9.33 8.15
N THR A 394 -4.10 -9.16 7.72
CA THR A 394 -3.48 -10.08 6.76
C THR A 394 -3.34 -11.47 7.38
N SER A 395 -2.88 -11.56 8.63
CA SER A 395 -2.82 -12.79 9.42
C SER A 395 -4.17 -13.51 9.55
N ASP A 396 -5.29 -12.78 9.64
CA ASP A 396 -6.62 -13.39 9.67
C ASP A 396 -7.03 -13.92 8.29
N ALA A 397 -6.68 -13.21 7.22
CA ALA A 397 -7.03 -13.56 5.86
C ALA A 397 -6.27 -14.79 5.33
N VAL A 398 -5.03 -14.98 5.79
CA VAL A 398 -4.18 -16.10 5.38
C VAL A 398 -4.25 -17.31 6.30
N ARG A 399 -4.95 -17.21 7.44
CA ARG A 399 -5.10 -18.32 8.40
C ARG A 399 -5.80 -19.50 7.73
N GLY A 400 -5.15 -20.66 7.74
CA GLY A 400 -5.71 -21.90 7.18
C GLY A 400 -5.77 -21.95 5.66
N GLN A 401 -5.10 -21.03 4.95
CA GLN A 401 -4.88 -21.20 3.50
C GLN A 401 -3.97 -22.39 3.28
N ALA A 402 -4.48 -23.41 2.59
CA ALA A 402 -3.69 -24.56 2.18
C ALA A 402 -2.75 -24.13 1.04
N GLU A 403 -1.46 -24.48 1.15
CA GLU A 403 -0.40 -24.02 0.24
C GLU A 403 -0.69 -24.35 -1.24
N ASP A 404 -1.32 -25.50 -1.50
CA ASP A 404 -1.73 -25.95 -2.83
C ASP A 404 -2.77 -25.03 -3.49
N ARG A 405 -3.68 -24.44 -2.70
CA ARG A 405 -4.73 -23.55 -3.20
C ARG A 405 -4.22 -22.14 -3.52
N VAL A 406 -3.10 -21.74 -2.93
CA VAL A 406 -2.52 -20.41 -3.11
C VAL A 406 -1.88 -20.28 -4.50
N LEU A 407 -1.38 -21.39 -5.06
CA LEU A 407 -0.76 -21.42 -6.39
C LEU A 407 -1.71 -20.89 -7.49
N ILE A 408 -1.09 -20.29 -8.50
CA ILE A 408 -1.76 -19.75 -9.68
C ILE A 408 -1.32 -20.56 -10.90
N ASP A 409 -2.29 -21.05 -11.66
CA ASP A 409 -2.06 -21.57 -13.00
C ASP A 409 -1.85 -20.38 -13.96
N TRP A 410 -0.59 -19.98 -14.12
CA TRP A 410 -0.22 -18.78 -14.86
C TRP A 410 -0.61 -18.88 -16.34
N ILE A 411 -1.36 -17.88 -16.80
CA ILE A 411 -1.60 -17.63 -18.23
C ILE A 411 -0.34 -16.93 -18.78
N PRO A 412 0.38 -17.54 -19.74
CA PRO A 412 1.68 -17.02 -20.17
C PRO A 412 1.57 -15.77 -21.05
N GLU A 413 0.46 -15.60 -21.76
CA GLU A 413 0.25 -14.47 -22.68
C GLU A 413 -0.64 -13.39 -22.05
N PRO A 414 -0.35 -12.10 -22.26
CA PRO A 414 -1.23 -11.02 -21.83
C PRO A 414 -2.55 -11.03 -22.62
N PRO A 415 -3.62 -10.39 -22.12
CA PRO A 415 -4.86 -10.22 -22.88
C PRO A 415 -4.61 -9.55 -24.23
N GLY A 416 -5.23 -10.05 -25.30
CA GLY A 416 -5.04 -9.50 -26.64
C GLY A 416 -5.39 -8.01 -26.76
N LYS A 417 -6.33 -7.52 -25.93
CA LYS A 417 -6.68 -6.10 -25.80
C LYS A 417 -6.84 -5.72 -24.34
N ILE A 418 -6.60 -4.45 -24.05
CA ILE A 418 -6.89 -3.84 -22.74
C ILE A 418 -7.77 -2.61 -22.93
N LYS A 419 -8.52 -2.28 -21.89
CA LYS A 419 -9.36 -1.10 -21.82
C LYS A 419 -8.53 0.13 -21.47
N CYS A 420 -8.44 1.06 -22.41
CA CYS A 420 -7.87 2.38 -22.21
C CYS A 420 -8.95 3.30 -21.64
N MET A 421 -8.60 4.08 -20.62
CA MET A 421 -9.50 5.01 -19.95
C MET A 421 -8.81 6.36 -19.69
N PRO A 422 -8.55 7.19 -20.72
CA PRO A 422 -7.98 8.52 -20.51
C PRO A 422 -8.81 9.39 -19.56
N ASN A 423 -10.13 9.19 -19.57
CA ASN A 423 -11.06 9.69 -18.56
C ASN A 423 -12.27 8.74 -18.48
N TRP A 424 -13.14 8.94 -17.50
CA TRP A 424 -14.27 8.02 -17.27
C TRP A 424 -15.32 8.02 -18.39
N GLY A 425 -15.48 9.13 -19.12
CA GLY A 425 -16.41 9.24 -20.24
C GLY A 425 -15.86 8.74 -21.58
N ASN A 426 -14.55 8.51 -21.67
CA ASN A 426 -13.87 8.03 -22.87
C ASN A 426 -13.12 6.73 -22.56
N GLN A 427 -13.77 5.61 -22.84
CA GLN A 427 -13.22 4.28 -22.62
C GLN A 427 -13.26 3.48 -23.92
N PHE A 428 -12.16 2.84 -24.29
CA PHE A 428 -12.07 2.08 -25.54
C PHE A 428 -11.02 0.96 -25.43
N TRP A 429 -11.19 -0.08 -26.23
CA TRP A 429 -10.29 -1.24 -26.24
C TRP A 429 -9.21 -1.10 -27.29
N ARG A 430 -7.95 -1.30 -26.92
CA ARG A 430 -6.79 -1.33 -27.82
C ARG A 430 -5.95 -2.59 -27.62
N PRO A 431 -5.20 -3.05 -28.63
CA PRO A 431 -4.16 -4.05 -28.43
C PRO A 431 -3.27 -3.68 -27.25
N TRP A 432 -2.99 -4.64 -26.37
CA TRP A 432 -2.26 -4.38 -25.13
C TRP A 432 -0.88 -3.77 -25.39
N ASN A 433 -0.25 -4.13 -26.51
CA ASN A 433 1.09 -3.70 -26.93
C ASN A 433 1.11 -2.50 -27.89
N GLU A 434 -0.01 -1.86 -28.22
CA GLU A 434 -0.07 -0.78 -29.23
C GLU A 434 0.99 0.32 -28.97
N SER A 435 1.12 0.78 -27.72
CA SER A 435 2.12 1.80 -27.34
C SER A 435 3.55 1.29 -27.10
N LEU A 436 3.87 0.03 -27.40
CA LEU A 436 5.25 -0.49 -27.38
C LEU A 436 5.92 -0.40 -28.75
N GLN A 437 5.13 -0.27 -29.82
CA GLN A 437 5.65 -0.13 -31.18
C GLN A 437 6.26 1.25 -31.46
N VAL A 438 6.29 2.12 -30.46
CA VAL A 438 6.86 3.46 -30.48
C VAL A 438 7.78 3.60 -29.27
N SER A 439 8.96 3.00 -29.33
CA SER A 439 10.09 3.28 -28.44
C SER A 439 11.36 3.37 -29.24
#